data_AF-A0A2T2RWQ4-F1
#
_entry.id   AF-A0A2T2RWQ4-F1
#
_cell.length_a   1.000
_cell.length_b   1.000
_cell.length_c   1.000
_cell.angle_alpha   90.00
_cell.angle_beta   90.00
_cell.angle_gamma   90.00
#
_symmetry.space_group_name_H-M   'P 1'
#
loop_
_entity.id
_entity.type
_entity.pdbx_description
1 polymer ?
#
loop_
_entity_poly.entity_id
_entity_poly.type
_entity_poly.pdbx_seq_one_letter_code
_entity_poly.pdbx_strand_id
1 'polypeptide(L)'
;SKPGCHLCEGLQAKLEQIVGTRKFPSLQIEVRDITVREDWFAAYQYEVPVLCRNRAGKEEQLPRPSPRASVQQLEKMLQKYVED
;
A
#
# COMPACT_ATOMS: atom_id res chain seq x y z
N SER A 1 5.98 -5.75 -0.09
CA SER A 1 5.48 -7.07 0.34
C SER A 1 6.66 -7.97 0.69
N LYS A 2 6.43 -9.12 1.34
CA LYS A 2 7.40 -10.22 1.46
C LYS A 2 6.65 -11.57 1.45
N PRO A 3 7.28 -12.68 1.02
CA PRO A 3 6.65 -13.99 1.03
C PRO A 3 6.17 -14.39 2.44
N GLY A 4 4.98 -14.99 2.52
CA GLY A 4 4.36 -15.43 3.79
C GLY A 4 3.83 -14.30 4.69
N CYS A 5 3.70 -13.07 4.18
CA CYS A 5 3.21 -11.92 4.95
C CYS A 5 1.68 -11.77 4.85
N HIS A 6 0.93 -12.33 5.81
CA HIS A 6 -0.54 -12.21 5.85
C HIS A 6 -1.03 -10.76 5.96
N LEU A 7 -0.26 -9.88 6.62
CA LEU A 7 -0.58 -8.45 6.66
C LEU A 7 -0.49 -7.81 5.27
N CYS A 8 0.46 -8.26 4.45
CA CYS A 8 0.64 -7.77 3.09
C CYS A 8 -0.48 -8.25 2.17
N GLU A 9 -0.80 -9.54 2.23
CA GLU A 9 -1.92 -10.16 1.50
C GLU A 9 -3.25 -9.47 1.82
N GLY A 10 -3.54 -9.29 3.11
CA GLY A 10 -4.77 -8.65 3.57
C GLY A 10 -4.86 -7.18 3.20
N LEU A 11 -3.74 -6.44 3.18
CA LEU A 11 -3.72 -5.05 2.71
C LEU A 11 -3.91 -4.98 1.19
N GLN A 12 -3.19 -5.81 0.42
CA GLN A 12 -3.27 -5.87 -1.03
C GLN A 12 -4.70 -6.17 -1.49
N ALA A 13 -5.36 -7.18 -0.93
CA ALA A 13 -6.73 -7.54 -1.30
C ALA A 13 -7.74 -6.39 -1.05
N LYS A 14 -7.52 -5.58 -0.01
CA LYS A 14 -8.36 -4.39 0.24
C LYS A 14 -8.08 -3.28 -0.77
N LEU A 15 -6.81 -3.04 -1.11
CA LEU A 15 -6.43 -2.05 -2.10
C LEU A 15 -6.99 -2.39 -3.48
N GLU A 16 -6.89 -3.66 -3.90
CA GLU A 16 -7.44 -4.16 -5.17
C GLU A 16 -8.95 -3.95 -5.25
N GLN A 17 -9.68 -4.19 -4.15
CA GLN A 17 -11.12 -3.87 -4.08
C GLN A 17 -11.38 -2.38 -4.30
N ILE A 18 -10.60 -1.50 -3.66
CA ILE A 18 -10.74 -0.04 -3.81
C ILE A 18 -10.48 0.38 -5.25
N VAL A 19 -9.42 -0.10 -5.89
CA VAL A 19 -9.15 0.14 -7.31
C VAL A 19 -10.29 -0.36 -8.18
N GLY A 20 -10.84 -1.53 -7.85
CA GLY A 20 -12.01 -2.11 -8.53
C GLY A 20 -13.27 -1.24 -8.47
N THR A 21 -13.45 -0.43 -7.42
CA THR A 21 -14.59 0.50 -7.33
C THR A 21 -14.55 1.64 -8.37
N ARG A 22 -13.39 1.91 -8.98
CA ARG A 22 -13.17 3.01 -9.93
C ARG A 22 -13.47 4.42 -9.38
N LYS A 23 -13.65 4.59 -8.07
CA LYS A 23 -13.81 5.93 -7.45
C LYS A 23 -12.60 6.83 -7.64
N PHE A 24 -11.41 6.23 -7.78
CA PHE A 24 -10.17 6.92 -8.08
C PHE A 24 -9.65 6.47 -9.45
N PRO A 25 -10.00 7.14 -10.55
CA PRO A 25 -9.74 6.66 -11.91
C PRO A 25 -8.25 6.47 -12.22
N SER A 26 -7.39 7.28 -11.60
CA SER A 26 -5.94 7.27 -11.76
C SER A 26 -5.20 6.39 -10.74
N LEU A 27 -5.92 5.78 -9.78
CA LEU A 27 -5.28 4.96 -8.77
C LEU A 27 -4.85 3.62 -9.36
N GLN A 28 -3.55 3.35 -9.27
CA GLN A 28 -2.94 2.08 -9.63
C GLN A 28 -2.16 1.53 -8.43
N ILE A 29 -1.98 0.22 -8.40
CA ILE A 29 -1.23 -0.47 -7.34
C ILE A 29 -0.02 -1.15 -7.99
N GLU A 30 1.14 -0.91 -7.41
CA GLU A 30 2.37 -1.64 -7.69
C GLU A 30 2.79 -2.39 -6.42
N VAL A 31 3.09 -3.68 -6.55
CA VAL A 31 3.56 -4.50 -5.43
C VAL A 31 5.03 -4.84 -5.66
N ARG A 32 5.88 -4.40 -4.74
CA ARG A 32 7.32 -4.71 -4.74
C ARG A 32 7.66 -5.66 -3.61
N ASP A 33 8.37 -6.73 -3.90
CA ASP A 33 8.88 -7.67 -2.89
C ASP A 33 10.19 -7.12 -2.32
N ILE A 34 10.24 -6.88 -1.01
CA ILE A 34 11.42 -6.32 -0.34
C ILE A 34 12.58 -7.32 -0.27
N THR A 35 12.34 -8.61 -0.51
CA THR A 35 13.37 -9.65 -0.45
C THR A 35 14.25 -9.72 -1.70
N VAL A 36 13.83 -9.06 -2.80
CA VAL A 36 14.59 -9.05 -4.07
C VAL A 36 15.77 -8.07 -4.05
N ARG A 37 15.84 -7.21 -3.02
CA ARG A 37 16.82 -6.12 -2.90
C ARG A 37 17.23 -5.96 -1.44
N GLU A 38 18.53 -6.03 -1.18
CA GLU A 38 19.08 -5.97 0.18
C GLU A 38 18.78 -4.64 0.87
N ASP A 39 18.82 -3.52 0.13
CA ASP A 39 18.52 -2.20 0.67
C ASP A 39 17.04 -2.06 1.08
N TRP A 40 16.12 -2.65 0.32
CA TRP A 40 14.71 -2.70 0.69
C TRP A 40 14.46 -3.63 1.88
N PHE A 41 15.13 -4.79 1.90
CA PHE A 41 15.01 -5.74 3.00
C PHE A 41 15.50 -5.11 4.31
N ALA A 42 16.69 -4.52 4.30
CA ALA A 42 17.27 -3.85 5.45
C ALA A 42 16.36 -2.73 5.98
N ALA A 43 15.79 -1.93 5.08
CA ALA A 43 14.90 -0.82 5.45
C ALA A 43 13.54 -1.28 6.01
N TYR A 44 12.95 -2.36 5.47
CA TYR A 44 11.53 -2.64 5.69
C TYR A 44 11.19 -3.99 6.32
N GLN A 45 12.14 -4.90 6.55
CA GLN A 45 11.86 -6.28 7.01
C GLN A 45 10.98 -6.37 8.27
N TYR A 46 11.10 -5.39 9.18
CA TYR A 46 10.37 -5.31 10.44
C TYR A 46 9.11 -4.43 10.37
N GLU A 47 8.95 -3.66 9.31
CA GLU A 47 7.87 -2.68 9.15
C GLU A 47 6.87 -3.01 8.05
N VAL A 48 7.19 -4.01 7.23
CA VAL A 48 6.36 -4.49 6.13
C VAL A 48 5.00 -5.02 6.64
N PRO A 49 3.86 -4.68 6.01
CA PRO A 49 3.73 -3.90 4.78
C PRO A 49 3.98 -2.40 4.94
N VAL A 50 4.71 -1.84 3.96
CA VAL A 50 4.92 -0.40 3.79
C VAL A 50 4.12 0.04 2.57
N LEU A 51 3.38 1.14 2.70
CA LEU A 51 2.57 1.71 1.63
C LEU A 51 3.15 3.08 1.26
N CYS A 52 3.41 3.28 -0.03
CA CYS A 52 3.92 4.55 -0.55
C CYS A 52 2.97 5.09 -1.63
N ARG A 53 2.87 6.41 -1.73
CA ARG A 53 2.30 7.10 -2.88
C ARG A 53 3.45 7.54 -3.79
N ASN A 54 3.30 7.36 -5.10
CA ASN A 54 4.16 8.01 -6.09
C ASN A 54 3.51 9.32 -6.55
N ARG A 55 4.21 10.44 -6.36
CA ARG A 55 3.81 11.76 -6.85
C ARG A 55 4.89 12.28 -7.79
N ALA A 56 4.61 12.23 -9.10
CA ALA A 56 5.51 12.69 -10.16
C ALA A 56 6.95 12.12 -10.06
N GLY A 57 7.08 10.83 -9.72
CA GLY A 57 8.37 10.14 -9.58
C GLY A 57 8.97 10.22 -8.17
N LYS A 58 8.35 10.95 -7.24
CA LYS A 58 8.76 10.98 -5.84
C LYS A 58 7.90 10.04 -5.01
N GLU A 59 8.54 9.12 -4.30
CA GLU A 59 7.86 8.21 -3.39
C GLU A 59 7.72 8.83 -2.00
N GLU A 60 6.50 8.84 -1.49
CA GLU A 60 6.15 9.36 -0.18
C GLU A 60 5.45 8.26 0.62
N GLN A 61 6.05 7.87 1.75
CA GLN A 61 5.48 6.83 2.61
C GLN A 61 4.20 7.34 3.26
N LEU A 62 3.14 6.54 3.19
CA LEU A 62 1.87 6.82 3.84
C LEU A 62 1.85 6.27 5.27
N PRO A 63 1.03 6.83 6.17
CA PRO A 63 0.82 6.27 7.49
C PRO A 63 0.41 4.81 7.42
N ARG A 64 0.93 3.97 8.34
CA ARG A 64 0.60 2.55 8.39
C ARG A 64 -0.91 2.34 8.61
N PRO A 65 -1.63 1.68 7.68
CA PRO A 65 -3.03 1.34 7.90
C PRO A 65 -3.17 0.31 9.03
N SER A 66 -4.24 0.42 9.83
CA SER A 66 -4.56 -0.64 10.80
C SER A 66 -4.88 -1.94 10.06
N PRO A 67 -4.29 -3.09 10.44
CA PRO A 67 -4.66 -4.39 9.84
C PRO A 67 -6.16 -4.70 9.95
N ARG A 68 -6.80 -4.17 11.00
CA ARG A 68 -8.23 -4.34 11.29
C ARG A 68 -9.12 -3.29 10.61
N ALA A 69 -8.56 -2.31 9.89
CA ALA A 69 -9.35 -1.33 9.16
C ALA A 69 -10.20 -2.02 8.07
N SER A 70 -11.46 -1.60 7.93
CA SER A 70 -12.32 -2.02 6.83
C SER A 70 -11.86 -1.42 5.50
N VAL A 71 -12.37 -1.95 4.38
CA VAL A 71 -12.13 -1.39 3.04
C VAL A 71 -12.52 0.09 2.99
N GLN A 72 -13.67 0.46 3.56
CA GLN A 72 -14.16 1.85 3.59
C GLN A 72 -13.26 2.77 4.43
N GLN A 73 -12.71 2.27 5.54
CA GLN A 73 -11.77 3.06 6.35
C GLN A 73 -10.44 3.28 5.63
N LEU A 74 -9.94 2.26 4.92
CA LEU A 74 -8.75 2.38 4.08
C LEU A 74 -8.98 3.33 2.91
N GLU A 75 -10.13 3.22 2.23
CA GLU A 75 -10.55 4.12 1.15
C GLU A 75 -10.57 5.58 1.61
N LYS A 76 -11.18 5.86 2.77
CA LYS A 76 -11.22 7.20 3.37
C LYS A 76 -9.84 7.74 3.74
N MET A 77 -8.92 6.86 4.17
CA MET A 77 -7.54 7.23 4.41
C MET A 77 -6.85 7.62 3.08
N LEU A 78 -6.99 6.78 2.05
CA LEU A 78 -6.39 6.99 0.74
C LEU A 78 -6.89 8.25 0.05
N GLN A 79 -8.16 8.60 0.21
CA GLN A 79 -8.78 9.79 -0.36
C GLN A 79 -7.92 11.06 -0.14
N LYS A 80 -7.33 11.20 1.06
CA LYS A 80 -6.44 12.32 1.42
C LYS A 80 -5.16 12.43 0.59
N TYR A 81 -4.83 11.38 -0.14
CA TYR A 81 -3.58 11.21 -0.88
C TYR A 81 -3.80 10.87 -2.34
N VAL A 82 -5.02 10.70 -2.83
CA VAL A 82 -5.26 10.33 -4.25
C VAL A 82 -6.02 11.42 -4.99
N GLU A 83 -6.68 12.32 -4.27
CA GLU A 83 -7.26 13.56 -4.77
C GLU A 83 -6.20 14.66 -4.57
N ASP A 84 -5.52 15.07 -5.64
CA ASP A 84 -4.76 16.34 -5.73
C ASP A 84 -5.66 17.38 -6.41
#